data_AF-A0A7W1L396-F1
#
_entry.id   AF-A0A7W1L396-F1
#
_cell.length_a   1.000
_cell.length_b   1.000
_cell.length_c   1.000
_cell.angle_alpha   90.00
_cell.angle_beta   90.00
_cell.angle_gamma   90.00
#
_symmetry.space_group_name_H-M   'P 1'
#
loop_
_entity.id
_entity.type
_entity.pdbx_description
1 polymer ?
#
loop_
_entity_poly.entity_id
_entity_poly.type
_entity_poly.pdbx_seq_one_letter_code
_entity_poly.pdbx_strand_id
1 'polypeptide(L)'
;MTFLWPQMLWLLVLAPLAAGVYVLLLRRKKKAALRYASLSLIKDALNAGQRLRRHVPPLLFLIALTLMLVAIARPAAVVTLPSQHETVILSMDVSGSMRATDVAPNRLAAAQEAARAFVADLPRTTRLG
;
A
#
# COMPACT_ATOMS: atom_id res chain seq x y z
N MET A 1 -2.07 -7.14 2.25
CA MET A 1 -0.85 -6.40 1.84
C MET A 1 -0.14 -7.23 0.80
N THR A 2 0.07 -6.67 -0.39
CA THR A 2 0.77 -7.33 -1.50
C THR A 2 1.87 -6.41 -2.02
N PHE A 3 2.96 -6.97 -2.53
CA PHE A 3 3.95 -6.21 -3.29
C PHE A 3 3.62 -6.33 -4.76
N LEU A 4 3.55 -5.20 -5.48
CA LEU A 4 3.27 -5.24 -6.90
C LEU A 4 4.48 -5.75 -7.70
N TRP A 5 5.70 -5.51 -7.21
CA TRP A 5 6.95 -6.00 -7.81
C TRP A 5 7.78 -6.79 -6.80
N PRO A 6 7.36 -8.02 -6.43
CA PRO A 6 8.04 -8.82 -5.41
C PRO A 6 9.49 -9.17 -5.80
N GLN A 7 9.77 -9.28 -7.11
CA GLN A 7 11.12 -9.49 -7.66
C GLN A 7 12.11 -8.41 -7.18
N MET A 8 11.65 -7.19 -6.92
CA MET A 8 12.53 -6.10 -6.53
C MET A 8 13.09 -6.24 -5.11
N LEU A 9 12.50 -7.12 -4.29
CA LEU A 9 13.01 -7.42 -2.95
C LEU A 9 14.39 -8.07 -2.98
N TRP A 10 14.80 -8.69 -4.10
CA TRP A 10 16.17 -9.19 -4.27
C TRP A 10 17.23 -8.09 -4.15
N LEU A 11 16.87 -6.83 -4.45
CA LEU A 11 17.78 -5.70 -4.26
C LEU A 11 18.12 -5.45 -2.78
N LEU A 12 17.34 -5.97 -1.82
CA LEU A 12 17.67 -5.86 -0.39
C LEU A 12 19.01 -6.49 -0.04
N VAL A 13 19.55 -7.38 -0.88
CA VAL A 13 20.92 -7.92 -0.74
C VAL A 13 21.98 -6.81 -0.84
N LEU A 14 21.69 -5.68 -1.49
CA LEU A 14 22.60 -4.53 -1.53
C LEU A 14 22.81 -3.88 -0.16
N ALA A 15 21.83 -3.95 0.75
CA ALA A 15 21.94 -3.37 2.08
C ALA A 15 23.01 -4.07 2.97
N PRO A 16 23.01 -5.41 3.17
CA PRO A 16 24.07 -6.08 3.89
C PRO A 16 25.41 -5.99 3.14
N LEU A 17 25.42 -5.91 1.82
CA LEU A 17 26.63 -5.70 1.02
C LEU A 17 27.25 -4.33 1.31
N ALA A 18 26.45 -3.26 1.33
CA ALA A 18 26.88 -1.91 1.72
C ALA A 18 27.38 -1.86 3.17
N ALA A 19 26.71 -2.53 4.10
CA ALA A 19 27.17 -2.66 5.49
C ALA A 19 28.52 -3.42 5.58
N GLY A 20 28.69 -4.49 4.80
CA GLY A 20 29.94 -5.24 4.70
C GLY A 20 31.09 -4.39 4.17
N VAL A 21 30.87 -3.64 3.09
CA VAL A 21 31.84 -2.68 2.54
C VAL A 21 32.22 -1.62 3.57
N TYR A 22 31.24 -1.07 4.30
CA TYR A 22 31.50 -0.10 5.36
C TYR A 22 32.42 -0.68 6.46
N VAL A 23 32.14 -1.90 6.94
CA VAL A 23 32.97 -2.59 7.94
C VAL A 23 34.37 -2.88 7.41
N LEU A 24 34.51 -3.31 6.15
CA LEU A 24 35.80 -3.55 5.51
C LEU A 24 36.63 -2.27 5.42
N LEU A 25 36.03 -1.15 4.98
CA LEU A 25 36.69 0.16 4.95
C LEU A 25 37.13 0.60 6.34
N LEU A 26 36.31 0.37 7.36
CA LEU A 26 36.66 0.68 8.74
C LEU A 26 37.84 -0.15 9.25
N ARG A 27 37.86 -1.45 8.93
CA ARG A 27 38.96 -2.37 9.26
C ARG A 27 40.25 -1.99 8.54
N ARG A 28 40.18 -1.62 7.26
CA ARG A 28 41.34 -1.16 6.47
C ARG A 28 41.92 0.13 7.03
N LYS A 29 41.08 1.13 7.36
CA LYS A 29 41.53 2.38 7.99
C LYS A 29 42.21 2.15 9.34
N LYS A 30 41.72 1.21 10.16
CA LYS A 30 42.39 0.83 11.42
C LYS A 30 43.77 0.21 11.17
N LYS A 31 43.89 -0.70 10.21
CA LYS A 31 45.19 -1.33 9.86
C LYS A 31 46.21 -0.32 9.33
N ALA A 32 45.78 0.66 8.53
CA ALA A 32 46.65 1.71 8.02
C ALA A 32 47.10 2.70 9.12
N ALA A 33 46.19 3.09 10.02
CA ALA A 33 46.50 3.98 11.14
C ALA A 33 47.51 3.36 12.13
N LEU A 34 47.39 2.05 12.39
CA LEU A 34 48.35 1.30 13.22
C LEU A 34 49.77 1.24 12.63
N ARG A 35 49.92 1.49 11.32
CA ARG A 35 51.19 1.37 10.60
C ARG A 35 51.97 2.70 10.53
N TYR A 36 51.34 3.83 10.89
CA TYR A 36 51.90 5.17 10.66
C TYR A 36 51.90 6.13 11.88
N ALA A 37 51.22 5.85 12.99
CA ALA A 37 51.18 6.81 14.10
C ALA A 37 51.18 6.14 15.50
N SER A 38 52.06 6.66 16.35
CA SER A 38 52.14 6.49 17.80
C SER A 38 50.78 6.27 18.46
N LEU A 39 50.58 5.04 18.94
CA LEU A 39 49.37 4.52 19.57
C LEU A 39 48.90 5.26 20.85
N SER A 40 49.71 6.18 21.40
CA SER A 40 49.38 6.94 22.60
C SER A 40 48.53 8.18 22.33
N LEU A 41 48.83 8.98 21.29
CA LEU A 41 48.14 10.26 21.04
C LEU A 41 46.70 10.10 20.52
N ILE A 42 46.37 8.98 19.86
CA ILE A 42 45.04 8.75 19.26
C ILE A 42 44.07 8.10 20.26
N LYS A 43 44.59 7.33 21.24
CA LYS A 43 43.76 6.70 22.28
C LYS A 43 43.21 7.74 23.28
N ASP A 44 43.99 8.77 23.60
CA ASP A 44 43.57 9.83 24.52
C ASP A 44 42.60 10.84 23.89
N ALA A 45 42.55 10.94 22.56
CA ALA A 45 41.64 11.87 21.85
C ALA A 45 40.27 11.25 21.47
N LEU A 46 40.13 9.93 21.49
CA LEU A 46 38.91 9.24 21.08
C LEU A 46 37.97 9.00 22.27
N ASN A 47 37.33 10.08 22.73
CA ASN A 47 36.21 9.98 23.66
C ASN A 47 35.12 9.04 23.10
N ALA A 48 34.55 8.19 23.96
CA ALA A 48 33.52 7.20 23.58
C ALA A 48 32.34 7.80 22.80
N GLY A 49 31.99 9.08 23.06
CA GLY A 49 30.96 9.82 22.34
C GLY A 49 31.27 10.11 20.85
N GLN A 50 32.54 10.26 20.47
CA GLN A 50 32.92 10.44 19.06
C GLN A 50 32.77 9.15 18.25
N ARG A 51 32.86 7.98 18.91
CA ARG A 51 32.71 6.69 18.26
C ARG A 51 31.27 6.45 17.80
N LEU A 52 30.29 6.84 18.61
CA LEU A 52 28.87 6.74 18.24
C LEU A 52 28.51 7.72 17.12
N ARG A 53 28.93 8.99 17.25
CA ARG A 53 28.70 10.03 16.22
C ARG A 53 29.26 9.66 14.84
N ARG A 54 30.35 8.90 14.78
CA ARG A 54 30.94 8.41 13.53
C ARG A 54 30.08 7.36 12.80
N HIS A 55 29.22 6.65 13.52
CA HIS A 55 28.34 5.61 12.96
C HIS A 55 26.93 6.12 12.64
N VAL A 56 26.54 7.29 13.15
CA VAL A 56 25.20 7.87 12.91
C VAL A 56 24.95 8.12 11.41
N PRO A 57 25.80 8.83 10.64
CA PRO A 57 25.50 9.08 9.23
C PRO A 57 25.44 7.81 8.37
N PRO A 58 26.38 6.84 8.49
CA PRO A 58 26.29 5.57 7.76
C PRO A 58 25.07 4.73 8.14
N LEU A 59 24.65 4.76 9.42
CA LEU A 59 23.47 4.05 9.87
C LEU A 59 22.20 4.66 9.28
N LEU A 60 22.08 5.99 9.30
CA LEU A 60 20.96 6.70 8.68
C LEU A 60 20.91 6.45 7.17
N PHE A 61 22.07 6.45 6.50
CA PHE A 61 22.15 6.11 5.08
C PHE A 61 21.69 4.67 4.80
N LEU A 62 22.12 3.70 5.61
CA LEU A 62 21.67 2.31 5.48
C LEU A 62 20.16 2.17 5.67
N ILE A 63 19.58 2.86 6.67
CA ILE A 63 18.13 2.88 6.90
C ILE A 63 17.39 3.52 5.72
N ALA A 64 17.89 4.66 5.22
CA ALA A 64 17.30 5.32 4.06
C ALA A 64 17.35 4.42 2.81
N LEU A 65 18.48 3.74 2.59
CA LEU A 65 18.67 2.80 1.50
C LEU A 65 17.71 1.61 1.62
N THR A 66 17.57 0.99 2.79
CA THR A 66 16.66 -0.14 2.98
C THR A 66 15.20 0.28 2.78
N LEU A 67 14.78 1.43 3.33
CA LEU A 67 13.44 1.96 3.12
C LEU A 67 13.17 2.25 1.64
N MET A 68 14.14 2.84 0.93
CA MET A 68 14.05 3.06 -0.50
C MET A 68 13.88 1.74 -1.26
N LEU A 69 14.69 0.72 -0.99
CA LEU A 69 14.61 -0.59 -1.64
C LEU A 69 13.25 -1.28 -1.40
N VAL A 70 12.72 -1.22 -0.18
CA VAL A 70 11.38 -1.73 0.14
C VAL A 70 10.30 -0.94 -0.59
N ALA A 71 10.44 0.38 -0.68
CA ALA A 71 9.48 1.23 -1.38
C ALA A 71 9.42 0.93 -2.89
N ILE A 72 10.56 0.58 -3.52
CA ILE A 72 10.60 0.18 -4.94
C ILE A 72 9.78 -1.11 -5.18
N ALA A 73 9.73 -2.04 -4.23
CA ALA A 73 8.86 -3.23 -4.34
C ALA A 73 7.35 -2.89 -4.35
N ARG A 74 7.01 -1.61 -4.11
CA ARG A 74 5.67 -1.01 -4.19
C ARG A 74 4.66 -1.76 -3.32
N PRO A 75 4.80 -1.69 -1.98
CA PRO A 75 3.84 -2.28 -1.05
C PRO A 75 2.47 -1.64 -1.24
N ALA A 76 1.45 -2.46 -1.46
CA ALA A 76 0.08 -2.05 -1.69
C ALA A 76 -0.87 -2.76 -0.71
N ALA A 77 -1.85 -2.00 -0.24
CA ALA A 77 -2.96 -2.49 0.57
C ALA A 77 -4.23 -2.33 -0.25
N VAL A 78 -4.92 -3.42 -0.54
CA VAL A 78 -6.30 -3.33 -1.01
C VAL A 78 -7.16 -3.15 0.24
N VAL A 79 -7.75 -1.97 0.37
CA VAL A 79 -8.74 -1.68 1.41
C VAL A 79 -10.10 -1.78 0.75
N THR A 80 -10.85 -2.83 1.11
CA THR A 80 -12.25 -2.95 0.71
C THR A 80 -13.07 -2.00 1.57
N LEU A 81 -13.44 -0.86 1.00
CA LEU A 81 -14.41 0.03 1.63
C LEU A 81 -15.81 -0.55 1.37
N PRO A 82 -16.68 -0.69 2.39
CA PRO A 82 -18.06 -1.07 2.17
C PRO A 82 -18.75 0.05 1.37
N SER A 83 -19.01 -0.21 0.09
CA SER A 83 -19.87 0.65 -0.73
C SER A 83 -21.30 0.14 -0.58
N GLN A 84 -22.13 0.86 0.18
CA GLN A 84 -23.56 0.57 0.30
C GLN A 84 -24.35 1.21 -0.85
N HIS A 85 -24.03 0.82 -2.08
CA HIS A 85 -24.82 1.19 -3.24
C HIS A 85 -25.49 -0.07 -3.78
N GLU A 86 -26.69 -0.34 -3.29
CA GLU A 86 -27.59 -1.31 -3.89
C GLU A 86 -28.04 -0.74 -5.25
N THR A 87 -27.93 -1.51 -6.32
CA THR A 87 -28.38 -1.08 -7.65
C THR A 87 -29.47 -2.04 -8.10
N VAL A 88 -30.67 -1.52 -8.34
CA VAL A 88 -31.82 -2.30 -8.81
C VAL A 88 -32.17 -1.83 -10.21
N ILE A 89 -32.27 -2.78 -11.15
CA ILE A 89 -32.69 -2.52 -12.52
C ILE A 89 -34.10 -3.06 -12.70
N LEU A 90 -35.05 -2.19 -13.01
CA LEU A 90 -36.44 -2.57 -13.21
C LEU A 90 -36.74 -2.67 -14.71
N SER A 91 -37.01 -3.88 -15.19
CA SER A 91 -37.51 -4.11 -16.54
C SER A 91 -39.01 -4.42 -16.49
N MET A 92 -39.78 -3.72 -17.33
CA MET A 92 -41.22 -3.94 -17.46
C MET A 92 -41.54 -4.46 -18.85
N ASP A 93 -42.32 -5.54 -18.93
CA ASP A 93 -42.85 -6.04 -20.19
C ASP A 93 -43.91 -5.08 -20.74
N VAL A 94 -43.86 -4.83 -22.05
CA VAL A 94 -44.81 -3.98 -22.81
C VAL A 94 -45.49 -4.76 -23.94
N SER A 95 -45.42 -6.10 -23.90
CA SER A 95 -46.06 -7.00 -24.86
C SER A 95 -47.58 -6.79 -24.94
N GLY A 96 -48.20 -7.27 -26.03
CA GLY A 96 -49.64 -7.13 -26.27
C GLY A 96 -50.51 -7.72 -25.15
N SER A 97 -50.06 -8.79 -24.49
CA SER A 97 -50.74 -9.38 -23.33
C SER A 97 -50.82 -8.46 -22.12
N MET A 98 -49.96 -7.45 -22.00
CA MET A 98 -49.98 -6.49 -20.90
C MET A 98 -51.17 -5.52 -20.97
N ARG A 99 -51.91 -5.52 -22.09
CA ARG A 99 -53.16 -4.76 -22.26
C ARG A 99 -54.40 -5.50 -21.72
N ALA A 100 -54.25 -6.76 -21.29
CA ALA A 100 -55.34 -7.52 -20.70
C ALA A 100 -55.87 -6.85 -19.42
N THR A 101 -57.18 -6.93 -19.23
CA THR A 101 -57.92 -6.27 -18.13
C THR A 101 -58.41 -7.24 -17.08
N ASP A 102 -57.83 -8.44 -17.02
CA ASP A 102 -58.05 -9.41 -15.95
C ASP A 102 -57.51 -8.90 -14.60
N VAL A 103 -56.60 -7.93 -14.65
CA VAL A 103 -56.27 -7.03 -13.54
C VAL A 103 -56.71 -5.63 -13.93
N ALA A 104 -57.57 -4.99 -13.14
CA ALA A 104 -58.00 -3.63 -13.40
C ALA A 104 -56.87 -2.62 -13.12
N PRO A 105 -56.71 -1.55 -13.92
CA PRO A 105 -57.42 -1.26 -15.17
C PRO A 105 -56.85 -2.04 -16.38
N ASN A 106 -55.56 -2.39 -16.36
CA ASN A 106 -54.93 -3.42 -17.18
C ASN A 106 -53.62 -3.86 -16.52
N ARG A 107 -53.05 -5.00 -16.94
CA ARG A 107 -51.81 -5.55 -16.36
C ARG A 107 -50.64 -4.57 -16.41
N LEU A 108 -50.49 -3.78 -17.47
CA LEU A 108 -49.42 -2.77 -17.58
C LEU A 108 -49.56 -1.67 -16.54
N ALA A 109 -50.77 -1.13 -16.36
CA ALA A 109 -51.04 -0.11 -15.37
C ALA A 109 -50.83 -0.63 -13.94
N ALA A 110 -51.29 -1.85 -13.66
CA ALA A 110 -51.05 -2.50 -12.38
C ALA A 110 -49.55 -2.73 -12.11
N ALA A 111 -48.79 -3.15 -13.12
CA ALA A 111 -47.33 -3.31 -13.02
C ALA A 111 -46.61 -1.98 -12.76
N GLN A 112 -47.06 -0.88 -13.40
CA GLN A 112 -46.51 0.46 -13.16
C GLN A 112 -46.82 0.96 -11.75
N GLU A 113 -48.01 0.67 -11.22
CA GLU A 113 -48.38 1.04 -9.84
C GLU A 113 -47.54 0.26 -8.82
N ALA A 114 -47.41 -1.06 -9.00
CA ALA A 114 -46.54 -1.91 -8.19
C ALA A 114 -45.07 -1.45 -8.25
N ALA A 115 -44.58 -1.08 -9.44
CA ALA A 115 -43.25 -0.52 -9.61
C ALA A 115 -43.04 0.79 -8.83
N ARG A 116 -44.03 1.69 -8.83
CA ARG A 116 -43.97 2.94 -8.06
C ARG A 116 -43.98 2.69 -6.55
N ALA A 117 -44.81 1.77 -6.08
CA ALA A 117 -44.85 1.37 -4.68
C ALA A 117 -43.51 0.75 -4.24
N PHE A 118 -42.94 -0.14 -5.06
CA PHE A 118 -41.63 -0.74 -4.84
C PHE A 118 -40.52 0.33 -4.76
N VAL A 119 -40.48 1.27 -5.71
CA VAL A 119 -39.50 2.37 -5.71
C VAL A 119 -39.64 3.28 -4.49
N ALA A 120 -40.86 3.49 -4.00
CA ALA A 120 -41.11 4.32 -2.82
C ALA A 120 -40.61 3.67 -1.50
N ASP A 121 -40.58 2.34 -1.43
CA ASP A 121 -40.13 1.58 -0.25
C ASP A 121 -38.59 1.40 -0.20
N LEU A 122 -37.89 1.70 -1.31
CA LEU A 122 -36.45 1.53 -1.36
C LEU A 122 -35.69 2.55 -0.50
N PRO A 123 -34.59 2.14 0.16
CA PRO A 123 -33.69 3.05 0.84
C PRO A 123 -33.15 4.12 -0.13
N ARG A 124 -33.00 5.36 0.36
CA ARG A 124 -32.49 6.50 -0.43
C ARG A 124 -31.07 6.30 -0.99
N THR A 125 -30.35 5.30 -0.50
CA THR A 125 -29.00 4.91 -0.94
C THR A 125 -29.01 4.00 -2.17
N THR A 126 -30.18 3.50 -2.57
CA THR A 126 -30.37 2.59 -3.71
C THR A 126 -30.35 3.35 -5.03
N ARG A 127 -29.56 2.88 -5.98
CA ARG A 127 -29.55 3.36 -7.36
C ARG A 127 -30.57 2.57 -8.17
N LEU A 128 -31.41 3.28 -8.91
CA LEU A 128 -32.44 2.69 -9.76
C LEU A 128 -32.11 2.91 -11.23
N GLY A 129 -32.27 1.87 -12.04
CA GLY A 129 -32.06 1.89 -13.49
C GLY A 129 -33.11 1.11 -14.25
#